data_AF-A0A6B2TBW9-F1
#
_entry.id   AF-A0A6B2TBW9-F1
#
_cell.length_a   1.000
_cell.length_b   1.000
_cell.length_c   1.000
_cell.angle_alpha   90.00
_cell.angle_beta   90.00
_cell.angle_gamma   90.00
#
_symmetry.space_group_name_H-M   'P 1'
#
loop_
_entity.id
_entity.type
_entity.pdbx_description
1 polymer ?
#
loop_
_entity_poly.entity_id
_entity_poly.type
_entity_poly.pdbx_seq_one_letter_code
_entity_poly.pdbx_strand_id
1 'polypeptide(L)'
;ALARSGRTGADVAYVEAHGTGTRLGDPVEAGALRQALGVDEPERCALSSLKSQIGHLGAAAGAVGLIRAVLAVHHGRIPPTRDFRAFNPEIGPDPAPFHVPTRALPWPEGRERVAAVSSFGIGGTNAHVIVEAADPSTDPHPREAAGSEVVPLVVLSGVTEAQLAADAERVAAHLTLQPDSYARTLRHLQAGRPQGPLRAAAVCRDAAG
;
A
#
# COMPACT_ATOMS: atom_id res chain seq x y z
N ALA A 1 -14.17 -9.32 8.25
CA ALA A 1 -13.37 -8.07 8.30
C ALA A 1 -14.26 -6.84 8.16
N LEU A 2 -15.12 -6.79 7.12
CA LEU A 2 -16.13 -5.73 6.91
C LEU A 2 -16.86 -5.29 8.19
N ALA A 3 -17.50 -6.22 8.90
CA ALA A 3 -18.20 -5.90 10.16
C ALA A 3 -17.28 -5.29 11.23
N ARG A 4 -16.01 -5.72 11.31
CA ARG A 4 -15.03 -5.19 12.28
C ARG A 4 -14.54 -3.79 11.92
N SER A 5 -14.52 -3.45 10.63
CA SER A 5 -14.12 -2.13 10.14
C SER A 5 -15.30 -1.16 10.01
N GLY A 6 -16.54 -1.60 10.26
CA GLY A 6 -17.73 -0.79 10.03
C GLY A 6 -17.99 -0.48 8.55
N ARG A 7 -17.36 -1.21 7.63
CA ARG A 7 -17.52 -1.06 6.17
C ARG A 7 -18.46 -2.11 5.61
N THR A 8 -19.08 -1.79 4.49
CA THR A 8 -19.91 -2.70 3.69
C THR A 8 -19.12 -3.19 2.48
N GLY A 9 -19.58 -4.27 1.83
CA GLY A 9 -18.97 -4.70 0.57
C GLY A 9 -19.09 -3.66 -0.53
N ALA A 10 -20.11 -2.79 -0.43
CA ALA A 10 -20.29 -1.66 -1.32
C ALA A 10 -19.19 -0.59 -1.18
N ASP A 11 -18.46 -0.53 -0.07
CA ASP A 11 -17.38 0.45 0.11
C ASP A 11 -16.09 -0.01 -0.57
N VAL A 12 -15.86 -1.33 -0.69
CA VAL A 12 -14.65 -1.91 -1.27
C VAL A 12 -14.60 -1.62 -2.78
N ALA A 13 -13.56 -0.90 -3.21
CA ALA A 13 -13.31 -0.60 -4.63
C ALA A 13 -12.23 -1.50 -5.25
N TYR A 14 -11.39 -2.11 -4.42
CA TYR A 14 -10.27 -2.95 -4.86
C TYR A 14 -10.06 -4.12 -3.90
N VAL A 15 -9.91 -5.33 -4.45
CA VAL A 15 -9.48 -6.52 -3.72
C VAL A 15 -8.13 -6.98 -4.29
N GLU A 16 -7.12 -6.98 -3.43
CA GLU A 16 -5.90 -7.75 -3.61
C GLU A 16 -6.18 -9.20 -3.17
N ALA A 17 -6.52 -10.03 -4.15
CA ALA A 17 -6.88 -11.42 -3.96
C ALA A 17 -5.69 -12.28 -3.52
N HIS A 18 -6.00 -13.43 -2.92
CA HIS A 18 -5.02 -14.50 -2.78
C HIS A 18 -4.59 -14.99 -4.17
N GLY A 19 -5.53 -15.20 -5.10
CA GLY A 19 -5.34 -15.33 -6.55
C GLY A 19 -4.11 -16.15 -6.93
N THR A 20 -4.17 -17.47 -6.69
CA THR A 20 -3.05 -18.39 -6.93
C THR A 20 -2.95 -18.84 -8.38
N GLY A 21 -3.91 -18.49 -9.22
CA GLY A 21 -3.94 -18.91 -10.62
C GLY A 21 -4.38 -20.36 -10.78
N THR A 22 -5.02 -20.94 -9.76
CA THR A 22 -5.40 -22.36 -9.78
C THR A 22 -6.79 -22.53 -10.38
N ARG A 23 -6.98 -23.59 -11.16
CA ARG A 23 -8.25 -23.87 -11.85
C ARG A 23 -9.45 -23.93 -10.90
N LEU A 24 -9.26 -24.52 -9.72
CA LEU A 24 -10.33 -24.69 -8.73
C LEU A 24 -10.31 -23.62 -7.63
N GLY A 25 -9.13 -23.11 -7.24
CA GLY A 25 -9.03 -22.14 -6.15
C GLY A 25 -9.55 -20.76 -6.52
N ASP A 26 -9.23 -20.27 -7.72
CA ASP A 26 -9.66 -18.93 -8.14
C ASP A 26 -11.21 -18.80 -8.22
N PRO A 27 -11.97 -19.78 -8.75
CA PRO A 27 -13.44 -19.76 -8.68
C PRO A 27 -13.99 -19.79 -7.25
N VAL A 28 -13.39 -20.58 -6.37
CA VAL A 28 -13.80 -20.65 -4.96
C VAL A 28 -13.58 -19.30 -4.27
N GLU A 29 -12.43 -18.65 -4.51
CA GLU A 29 -12.15 -17.32 -3.98
C GLU A 29 -13.11 -16.27 -4.53
N ALA A 30 -13.31 -16.22 -5.85
CA ALA A 30 -14.22 -15.25 -6.47
C ALA A 30 -15.66 -15.42 -5.97
N GLY A 31 -16.15 -16.67 -5.87
CA GLY A 31 -17.48 -16.96 -5.32
C GLY A 31 -17.62 -16.53 -3.86
N ALA A 32 -16.62 -16.81 -3.03
CA ALA A 32 -16.62 -16.40 -1.62
C ALA A 32 -16.58 -14.86 -1.48
N LEU A 33 -15.80 -14.17 -2.30
CA LEU A 33 -15.76 -12.71 -2.33
C LEU A 33 -17.10 -12.13 -2.77
N ARG A 34 -17.74 -12.67 -3.82
CA ARG A 34 -19.08 -12.21 -4.26
C ARG A 34 -20.11 -12.32 -3.15
N GLN A 35 -20.16 -13.47 -2.49
CA GLN A 35 -21.07 -13.69 -1.35
C GLN A 35 -20.78 -12.74 -0.19
N ALA A 36 -19.51 -12.51 0.14
CA ALA A 36 -19.12 -11.66 1.26
C ALA A 36 -19.31 -10.16 0.99
N LEU A 37 -19.09 -9.71 -0.25
CA LEU A 37 -19.33 -8.32 -0.65
C LEU A 37 -20.83 -8.04 -0.74
N GLY A 38 -21.63 -9.01 -1.21
CA GLY A 38 -23.07 -8.84 -1.36
C GLY A 38 -23.43 -7.72 -2.35
N VAL A 39 -22.65 -7.60 -3.43
CA VAL A 39 -22.85 -6.61 -4.48
C VAL A 39 -22.93 -7.31 -5.82
N ASP A 40 -23.99 -7.03 -6.57
CA ASP A 40 -24.25 -7.62 -7.89
C ASP A 40 -23.98 -6.64 -9.05
N GLU A 41 -23.69 -5.38 -8.73
CA GLU A 41 -23.39 -4.33 -9.71
C GLU A 41 -22.09 -4.67 -10.46
N PRO A 42 -22.15 -4.88 -11.80
CA PRO A 42 -20.99 -5.30 -12.58
C PRO A 42 -19.83 -4.30 -12.53
N GLU A 43 -18.62 -4.82 -12.64
CA GLU A 43 -17.36 -4.04 -12.70
C GLU A 43 -17.15 -3.04 -11.55
N ARG A 44 -17.89 -3.16 -10.45
CA ARG A 44 -17.82 -2.22 -9.33
C ARG A 44 -16.59 -2.37 -8.45
N CYS A 45 -15.98 -3.55 -8.45
CA CYS A 45 -14.79 -3.85 -7.65
C CYS A 45 -13.66 -4.34 -8.54
N ALA A 46 -12.52 -3.67 -8.49
CA ALA A 46 -11.31 -4.18 -9.12
C ALA A 46 -10.81 -5.42 -8.37
N LEU A 47 -10.44 -6.47 -9.09
CA LEU A 47 -9.86 -7.70 -8.55
C LEU A 47 -8.47 -7.90 -9.17
N SER A 48 -7.43 -7.99 -8.33
CA SER A 48 -6.05 -8.21 -8.81
C SER A 48 -5.27 -9.08 -7.82
N SER A 49 -4.17 -9.68 -8.27
CA SER A 49 -3.22 -10.42 -7.44
C SER A 49 -1.79 -10.12 -7.87
N LEU A 50 -0.93 -9.74 -6.91
CA LEU A 50 0.47 -9.44 -7.13
C LEU A 50 1.27 -10.67 -7.55
N LYS A 51 0.73 -11.87 -7.31
CA LYS A 51 1.34 -13.12 -7.74
C LYS A 51 1.52 -13.21 -9.25
N SER A 52 0.70 -12.49 -10.02
CA SER A 52 0.86 -12.40 -11.48
C SER A 52 2.15 -11.67 -11.89
N GLN A 53 2.79 -10.90 -11.00
CA GLN A 53 3.97 -10.10 -11.31
C GLN A 53 5.25 -10.68 -10.71
N ILE A 54 5.16 -11.23 -9.49
CA ILE A 54 6.34 -11.68 -8.73
C ILE A 54 6.22 -13.12 -8.21
N GLY A 55 5.19 -13.86 -8.63
CA GLY A 55 4.94 -15.23 -8.19
C GLY A 55 4.42 -15.34 -6.75
N HIS A 56 4.29 -16.58 -6.26
CA HIS A 56 3.81 -16.86 -4.91
C HIS A 56 4.97 -16.90 -3.91
N LEU A 57 5.03 -15.91 -3.01
CA LEU A 57 6.11 -15.77 -2.01
C LEU A 57 5.88 -16.58 -0.71
N GLY A 58 5.18 -17.72 -0.79
CA GLY A 58 4.82 -18.55 0.37
C GLY A 58 4.30 -17.73 1.57
N ALA A 59 4.99 -17.84 2.71
CA ALA A 59 4.64 -17.16 3.96
C ALA A 59 4.60 -15.62 3.85
N ALA A 60 5.33 -15.02 2.91
CA ALA A 60 5.34 -13.56 2.72
C ALA A 60 4.20 -13.05 1.82
N ALA A 61 3.42 -13.95 1.19
CA ALA A 61 2.43 -13.57 0.19
C ALA A 61 1.37 -12.59 0.72
N GLY A 62 0.89 -12.80 1.96
CA GLY A 62 -0.08 -11.90 2.59
C GLY A 62 0.50 -10.52 2.89
N ALA A 63 1.72 -10.45 3.41
CA ALA A 63 2.39 -9.18 3.74
C ALA A 63 2.68 -8.35 2.49
N VAL A 64 3.11 -9.01 1.41
CA VAL A 64 3.43 -8.33 0.15
C VAL A 64 2.17 -7.88 -0.59
N GLY A 65 1.08 -8.65 -0.53
CA GLY A 65 -0.25 -8.19 -0.98
C GLY A 65 -0.75 -6.99 -0.17
N LEU A 66 -0.55 -7.00 1.15
CA LEU A 66 -0.90 -5.87 2.02
C LEU A 66 -0.12 -4.61 1.68
N ILE A 67 1.20 -4.71 1.46
CA ILE A 67 2.03 -3.57 1.04
C ILE A 67 1.48 -2.96 -0.26
N ARG A 68 1.14 -3.80 -1.25
CA ARG A 68 0.58 -3.32 -2.51
C ARG A 68 -0.77 -2.62 -2.32
N ALA A 69 -1.65 -3.18 -1.49
CA ALA A 69 -2.95 -2.57 -1.21
C ALA A 69 -2.82 -1.22 -0.48
N VAL A 70 -1.90 -1.13 0.50
CA VAL A 70 -1.59 0.13 1.19
C VAL A 70 -1.06 1.17 0.21
N LEU A 71 -0.14 0.81 -0.68
CA LEU A 71 0.37 1.73 -1.71
C LEU A 71 -0.73 2.14 -2.70
N ALA A 72 -1.62 1.22 -3.09
CA ALA A 72 -2.74 1.51 -3.97
C ALA A 72 -3.69 2.56 -3.36
N VAL A 73 -4.06 2.37 -2.08
CA VAL A 73 -4.87 3.31 -1.31
C VAL A 73 -4.15 4.65 -1.14
N HIS A 74 -2.88 4.62 -0.73
CA HIS A 74 -2.07 5.83 -0.51
C HIS A 74 -1.97 6.69 -1.77
N HIS A 75 -1.61 6.08 -2.90
CA HIS A 75 -1.47 6.78 -4.18
C HIS A 75 -2.81 7.01 -4.90
N GLY A 76 -3.91 6.42 -4.42
CA GLY A 76 -5.21 6.51 -5.10
C GLY A 76 -5.17 5.90 -6.51
N ARG A 77 -4.44 4.80 -6.68
CA ARG A 77 -4.29 4.09 -7.97
C ARG A 77 -4.40 2.60 -7.78
N ILE A 78 -5.27 1.97 -8.57
CA ILE A 78 -5.45 0.52 -8.57
C ILE A 78 -4.42 -0.11 -9.51
N PRO A 79 -3.60 -1.05 -9.04
CA PRO A 79 -2.51 -1.61 -9.83
C PRO A 79 -3.01 -2.69 -10.81
N PRO A 80 -2.27 -2.95 -11.91
CA PRO A 80 -2.70 -3.91 -12.93
C PRO A 80 -2.44 -5.37 -12.54
N THR A 81 -3.23 -6.29 -13.05
CA THR A 81 -2.90 -7.72 -13.14
C THR A 81 -2.16 -7.97 -14.45
N ARG A 82 -0.95 -8.50 -14.35
CA ARG A 82 -0.12 -8.86 -15.51
C ARG A 82 -0.64 -10.14 -16.15
N ASP A 83 -0.55 -10.23 -17.48
CA ASP A 83 -0.89 -11.41 -18.28
C ASP A 83 -2.36 -11.87 -18.18
N PHE A 84 -3.24 -11.04 -17.63
CA PHE A 84 -4.69 -11.30 -17.63
C PHE A 84 -5.26 -11.15 -19.04
N ARG A 85 -6.04 -12.14 -19.47
CA ARG A 85 -6.72 -12.16 -20.79
C ARG A 85 -8.22 -12.34 -20.67
N ALA A 86 -8.64 -13.25 -19.81
CA ALA A 86 -10.02 -13.54 -19.50
C ALA A 86 -10.09 -14.17 -18.10
N PHE A 87 -11.26 -14.13 -17.48
CA PHE A 87 -11.51 -14.86 -16.25
C PHE A 87 -11.38 -16.37 -16.48
N ASN A 88 -11.09 -17.08 -15.39
CA ASN A 88 -11.22 -18.54 -15.37
C ASN A 88 -12.67 -18.91 -15.75
N PRO A 89 -12.90 -19.76 -16.77
CA PRO A 89 -14.25 -20.12 -17.22
C PRO A 89 -15.16 -20.69 -16.12
N GLU A 90 -14.58 -21.31 -15.09
CA GLU A 90 -15.30 -21.87 -13.93
C GLU A 90 -15.88 -20.79 -12.99
N ILE A 91 -15.48 -19.52 -13.13
CA ILE A 91 -16.14 -18.38 -12.45
C ILE A 91 -17.54 -18.13 -13.04
N GLY A 92 -17.78 -18.58 -14.27
CA GLY A 92 -19.01 -18.39 -15.01
C GLY A 92 -18.96 -17.18 -15.95
N PRO A 93 -20.04 -16.96 -16.72
CA PRO A 93 -20.11 -15.89 -17.73
C PRO A 93 -20.22 -14.49 -17.12
N ASP A 94 -20.65 -14.39 -15.87
CA ASP A 94 -20.82 -13.14 -15.15
C ASP A 94 -19.89 -13.09 -13.92
N PRO A 95 -18.73 -12.40 -14.03
CA PRO A 95 -17.80 -12.24 -12.93
C PRO A 95 -18.23 -11.12 -11.96
N ALA A 96 -19.42 -10.53 -12.09
CA ALA A 96 -19.88 -9.46 -11.21
C ALA A 96 -19.68 -9.82 -9.72
N PRO A 97 -19.22 -8.86 -8.90
CA PRO A 97 -19.01 -7.44 -9.21
C PRO A 97 -17.62 -7.11 -9.79
N PHE A 98 -16.84 -8.12 -10.20
CA PHE A 98 -15.41 -7.95 -10.45
C PHE A 98 -15.07 -7.51 -11.87
N HIS A 99 -14.07 -6.63 -11.98
CA HIS A 99 -13.28 -6.44 -13.19
C HIS A 99 -11.79 -6.60 -12.86
N VAL A 100 -10.97 -7.05 -13.82
CA VAL A 100 -9.52 -7.21 -13.61
C VAL A 100 -8.77 -6.16 -14.43
N PRO A 101 -8.08 -5.19 -13.79
CA PRO A 101 -7.38 -4.13 -14.51
C PRO A 101 -6.13 -4.67 -15.20
N THR A 102 -5.98 -4.47 -16.51
CA THR A 102 -4.74 -4.80 -17.26
C THR A 102 -3.75 -3.64 -17.33
N ARG A 103 -4.16 -2.44 -16.89
CA ARG A 103 -3.35 -1.24 -16.73
C ARG A 103 -3.68 -0.57 -15.40
N ALA A 104 -2.76 0.25 -14.87
CA ALA A 104 -3.04 0.99 -13.64
C ALA A 104 -4.21 1.96 -13.84
N LEU A 105 -5.22 1.90 -12.97
CA LEU A 105 -6.40 2.76 -13.01
C LEU A 105 -6.35 3.82 -11.91
N PRO A 106 -6.91 5.02 -12.12
CA PRO A 106 -7.22 5.90 -11.00
C PRO A 106 -8.22 5.22 -10.06
N TRP A 107 -8.22 5.61 -8.79
CA TRP A 107 -9.31 5.22 -7.89
C TRP A 107 -10.64 5.82 -8.37
N PRO A 108 -11.78 5.10 -8.29
CA PRO A 108 -13.07 5.65 -8.69
C PRO A 108 -13.40 6.98 -7.99
N GLU A 109 -13.83 7.96 -8.78
CA GLU A 109 -14.20 9.29 -8.27
C GLU A 109 -15.39 9.22 -7.30
N GLY A 110 -15.37 10.07 -6.27
CA GLY A 110 -16.43 10.14 -5.26
C GLY A 110 -16.50 8.93 -4.31
N ARG A 111 -15.64 7.91 -4.48
CA ARG A 111 -15.56 6.76 -3.58
C ARG A 111 -14.40 6.91 -2.61
N GLU A 112 -14.65 6.52 -1.37
CA GLU A 112 -13.58 6.36 -0.40
C GLU A 112 -12.58 5.29 -0.85
N ARG A 113 -11.33 5.47 -0.43
CA ARG A 113 -10.24 4.56 -0.81
C ARG A 113 -10.19 3.38 0.13
N VAL A 114 -11.08 2.42 -0.11
CA VAL A 114 -11.20 1.17 0.66
C VAL A 114 -10.78 -0.03 -0.21
N ALA A 115 -9.71 -0.70 0.20
CA ALA A 115 -9.24 -1.96 -0.36
C ALA A 115 -9.48 -3.13 0.60
N ALA A 116 -9.50 -4.34 0.05
CA ALA A 116 -9.42 -5.57 0.82
C ALA A 116 -8.21 -6.42 0.39
N VAL A 117 -7.68 -7.23 1.30
CA VAL A 117 -6.58 -8.15 1.04
C VAL A 117 -6.95 -9.54 1.54
N SER A 118 -6.86 -10.54 0.67
CA SER A 118 -7.10 -11.95 1.01
C SER A 118 -5.81 -12.76 1.02
N SER A 119 -5.64 -13.64 2.02
CA SER A 119 -4.56 -14.61 2.05
C SER A 119 -5.02 -15.93 2.68
N PHE A 120 -4.88 -17.02 1.94
CA PHE A 120 -5.37 -18.35 2.34
C PHE A 120 -4.20 -19.32 2.49
N GLY A 121 -4.05 -19.88 3.69
CA GLY A 121 -3.04 -20.88 3.97
C GLY A 121 -3.51 -22.26 3.54
N ILE A 122 -2.60 -23.09 3.02
CA ILE A 122 -2.91 -24.47 2.62
C ILE A 122 -3.47 -25.32 3.78
N GLY A 123 -3.11 -24.99 5.03
CA GLY A 123 -3.65 -25.62 6.24
C GLY A 123 -5.06 -25.16 6.63
N GLY A 124 -5.74 -24.36 5.80
CA GLY A 124 -7.12 -23.91 6.02
C GLY A 124 -7.29 -22.63 6.84
N THR A 125 -6.19 -22.02 7.32
CA THR A 125 -6.25 -20.71 7.99
C THR A 125 -6.33 -19.60 6.97
N ASN A 126 -7.37 -18.76 7.09
CA ASN A 126 -7.64 -17.67 6.17
C ASN A 126 -7.51 -16.32 6.88
N ALA A 127 -6.92 -15.35 6.21
CA ALA A 127 -6.84 -13.97 6.65
C ALA A 127 -7.48 -13.05 5.62
N HIS A 128 -8.22 -12.04 6.10
CA HIS A 128 -8.80 -11.02 5.26
C HIS A 128 -8.76 -9.67 5.99
N VAL A 129 -8.19 -8.65 5.34
CA VAL A 129 -7.93 -7.33 5.92
C VAL A 129 -8.61 -6.25 5.09
N ILE A 130 -9.19 -5.25 5.75
CA ILE A 130 -9.67 -4.02 5.12
C ILE A 130 -8.62 -2.94 5.33
N VAL A 131 -8.28 -2.22 4.26
CA VAL A 131 -7.32 -1.11 4.25
C VAL A 131 -8.06 0.11 3.73
N GLU A 132 -8.02 1.20 4.48
CA GLU A 132 -8.66 2.45 4.07
C GLU A 132 -7.67 3.62 4.14
N ALA A 133 -7.92 4.65 3.33
CA ALA A 133 -7.15 5.88 3.45
C ALA A 133 -7.42 6.53 4.81
N ALA A 134 -6.36 6.94 5.49
CA ALA A 134 -6.48 7.74 6.70
C ALA A 134 -7.19 9.06 6.39
N ASP A 135 -8.06 9.50 7.28
CA ASP A 135 -8.67 10.83 7.20
C ASP A 135 -7.56 11.87 7.45
N PRO A 136 -7.27 12.76 6.48
CA PRO A 136 -6.24 13.80 6.62
C PRO A 136 -6.46 14.71 7.84
N SER A 137 -7.70 14.84 8.32
CA SER A 137 -8.05 15.63 9.50
C SER A 137 -7.68 14.95 10.82
N THR A 138 -7.45 13.63 10.80
CA THR A 138 -7.08 12.81 11.96
C THR A 138 -5.59 12.50 12.02
N ASP A 139 -4.78 13.06 11.10
CA ASP A 139 -3.33 12.88 11.10
C ASP A 139 -2.75 13.43 12.43
N PRO A 140 -2.21 12.55 13.32
CA PRO A 140 -1.63 12.99 14.58
C PRO A 140 -0.36 13.82 14.36
N HIS A 141 0.17 13.84 13.13
CA HIS A 141 1.19 14.76 12.69
C HIS A 141 0.51 15.89 11.92
N PRO A 142 0.41 17.10 12.51
CA PRO A 142 -0.19 18.24 11.81
C PRO A 142 0.48 18.39 10.44
N ARG A 143 -0.34 18.42 9.38
CA ARG A 143 0.07 19.07 8.11
C ARG A 143 0.61 20.42 8.52
N GLU A 144 1.89 20.63 8.21
CA GLU A 144 2.74 21.71 8.70
C GLU A 144 1.94 22.96 9.06
N ALA A 145 1.83 23.24 10.36
CA ALA A 145 1.46 24.58 10.77
C ALA A 145 2.54 25.49 10.19
N ALA A 146 2.15 26.33 9.24
CA ALA A 146 3.02 27.36 8.70
C ALA A 146 3.63 28.14 9.88
N GLY A 147 4.93 28.01 10.09
CA GLY A 147 5.65 28.67 11.20
C GLY A 147 6.21 27.77 12.31
N SER A 148 6.12 26.44 12.25
CA SER A 148 6.95 25.61 13.14
C SER A 148 8.41 25.72 12.71
N GLU A 149 9.20 26.49 13.45
CA GLU A 149 10.64 26.67 13.21
C GLU A 149 11.36 25.32 13.35
N VAL A 150 11.66 24.69 12.21
CA VAL A 150 12.45 23.45 12.19
C VAL A 150 13.91 23.85 12.38
N VAL A 151 14.58 23.26 13.37
CA VAL A 151 16.02 23.47 13.55
C VAL A 151 16.71 22.96 12.28
N PRO A 152 17.39 23.82 11.49
CA PRO A 152 17.93 23.48 10.17
C PRO A 152 19.22 22.66 10.29
N LEU A 153 19.16 21.58 11.07
CA LEU A 153 20.28 20.71 11.41
C LEU A 153 19.96 19.30 10.96
N VAL A 154 20.61 18.88 9.88
CA VAL A 154 20.64 17.47 9.48
C VAL A 154 21.52 16.74 10.48
N VAL A 155 20.98 15.71 11.12
CA VAL A 155 21.74 14.83 12.02
C VAL A 155 21.71 13.40 11.49
N LEU A 156 22.87 12.76 11.48
CA LEU A 156 23.04 11.38 11.07
C LEU A 156 23.86 10.64 12.11
N SER A 157 23.57 9.36 12.29
CA SER A 157 24.41 8.49 13.10
C SER A 157 24.45 7.09 12.52
N GLY A 158 25.53 6.37 12.80
CA GLY A 158 25.77 5.03 12.26
C GLY A 158 26.79 4.26 13.09
N VAL A 159 27.01 3.00 12.72
CA VAL A 159 27.98 2.12 13.38
C VAL A 159 29.33 2.15 12.65
N THR A 160 29.33 2.42 11.34
CA THR A 160 30.55 2.56 10.51
C THR A 160 30.53 3.84 9.69
N GLU A 161 31.72 4.35 9.33
CA GLU A 161 31.85 5.55 8.48
C GLU A 161 31.21 5.34 7.11
N ALA A 162 31.35 4.14 6.53
CA ALA A 162 30.75 3.79 5.25
C ALA A 162 29.20 3.82 5.30
N GLN A 163 28.59 3.34 6.38
CA GLN A 163 27.13 3.44 6.56
C GLN A 163 26.69 4.89 6.68
N LEU A 164 27.43 5.70 7.44
CA LEU A 164 27.12 7.11 7.66
C LEU A 164 27.21 7.92 6.35
N ALA A 165 28.23 7.67 5.53
CA ALA A 165 28.36 8.26 4.20
C ALA A 165 27.21 7.86 3.28
N ALA A 166 26.86 6.57 3.24
CA ALA A 166 25.75 6.08 2.43
C ALA A 166 24.38 6.62 2.89
N ASP A 167 24.17 6.82 4.20
CA ASP A 167 22.96 7.49 4.71
C ASP A 167 22.93 8.96 4.34
N ALA A 168 24.06 9.66 4.38
CA ALA A 168 24.16 11.05 3.94
C ALA A 168 23.78 11.20 2.47
N GLU A 169 24.31 10.33 1.60
CA GLU A 169 23.95 10.31 0.17
C GLU A 169 22.46 10.02 -0.05
N ARG A 170 21.89 9.06 0.68
CA ARG A 170 20.44 8.75 0.59
C ARG A 170 19.57 9.91 1.02
N VAL A 171 19.92 10.60 2.10
CA VAL A 171 19.18 11.76 2.60
C VAL A 171 19.28 12.92 1.61
N ALA A 172 20.48 13.22 1.12
CA ALA A 172 20.68 14.25 0.10
C ALA A 172 19.87 13.95 -1.17
N ALA A 173 19.92 12.71 -1.68
CA ALA A 173 19.14 12.31 -2.84
C ALA A 173 17.63 12.41 -2.60
N HIS A 174 17.15 12.04 -1.40
CA HIS A 174 15.74 12.16 -1.05
C HIS A 174 15.28 13.62 -1.03
N LEU A 175 16.03 14.51 -0.40
CA LEU A 175 15.71 15.94 -0.32
C LEU A 175 15.72 16.61 -1.69
N THR A 176 16.65 16.23 -2.57
CA THR A 176 16.68 16.70 -3.96
C THR A 176 15.43 16.26 -4.73
N LEU A 177 14.98 15.01 -4.55
CA LEU A 177 13.81 14.48 -5.25
C LEU A 177 12.49 14.99 -4.66
N GLN A 178 12.45 15.31 -3.36
CA GLN A 178 11.25 15.68 -2.61
C GLN A 178 11.54 16.89 -1.71
N PRO A 179 11.77 18.09 -2.28
CA PRO A 179 12.15 19.27 -1.49
C PRO A 179 11.08 19.65 -0.45
N ASP A 180 9.80 19.45 -0.77
CA ASP A 180 8.68 19.70 0.13
C ASP A 180 8.69 18.78 1.37
N SER A 181 9.48 17.70 1.39
CA SER A 181 9.62 16.81 2.55
C SER A 181 10.65 17.30 3.57
N TYR A 182 11.36 18.39 3.31
CA TYR A 182 12.53 18.83 4.08
C TYR A 182 12.27 18.89 5.59
N ALA A 183 11.24 19.62 6.02
CA ALA A 183 10.88 19.78 7.43
C ALA A 183 10.54 18.43 8.10
N ARG A 184 9.80 17.57 7.40
CA ARG A 184 9.48 16.21 7.88
C ARG A 184 10.73 15.34 7.98
N THR A 185 11.62 15.42 6.99
CA THR A 185 12.87 14.66 6.96
C THR A 185 13.76 15.06 8.13
N LEU A 186 13.93 16.35 8.42
CA LEU A 186 14.69 16.81 9.58
C LEU A 186 14.11 16.29 10.90
N ARG A 187 12.79 16.40 11.10
CA ARG A 187 12.13 15.86 12.30
C ARG A 187 12.38 14.35 12.46
N HIS A 188 12.27 13.59 11.37
CA HIS A 188 12.54 12.15 11.37
C HIS A 188 13.99 11.83 11.72
N LEU A 189 14.95 12.59 11.19
CA LEU A 189 16.36 12.41 11.50
C LEU A 189 16.69 12.76 12.96
N GLN A 190 16.09 13.83 13.48
CA GLN A 190 16.36 14.35 14.83
C GLN A 190 15.70 13.52 15.94
N ALA A 191 14.50 13.00 15.71
CA ALA A 191 13.69 12.34 16.74
C ALA A 191 13.24 10.90 16.40
N GLY A 192 13.30 10.50 15.12
CA GLY A 192 12.77 9.22 14.63
C GLY A 192 13.82 8.14 14.35
N ARG A 193 15.10 8.41 14.63
CA ARG A 193 16.22 7.49 14.36
C ARG A 193 16.93 7.06 15.64
N PRO A 194 17.28 5.76 15.78
CA PRO A 194 18.21 5.31 16.81
C PRO A 194 19.55 6.04 16.70
N GLN A 195 20.20 6.29 17.84
CA GLN A 195 21.48 7.00 17.90
C GLN A 195 22.66 6.03 17.95
N GLY A 196 23.52 6.10 16.94
CA GLY A 196 24.77 5.36 16.85
C GLY A 196 25.98 6.07 17.46
N PRO A 197 27.13 5.36 17.58
CA PRO A 197 28.37 5.90 18.12
C PRO A 197 29.05 6.92 17.19
N LEU A 198 28.99 6.72 15.87
CA LEU A 198 29.51 7.68 14.89
C LEU A 198 28.40 8.67 14.54
N ARG A 199 28.72 9.96 14.56
CA ARG A 199 27.75 11.04 14.39
C ARG A 199 28.28 12.08 13.42
N ALA A 200 27.41 12.53 12.53
CA ALA A 200 27.66 13.66 11.65
C ALA A 200 26.48 14.62 11.74
N ALA A 201 26.76 15.91 11.59
CA ALA A 201 25.74 16.93 11.53
C ALA A 201 26.12 18.02 10.52
N ALA A 202 25.12 18.57 9.85
CA ALA A 202 25.29 19.68 8.93
C ALA A 202 24.13 20.66 9.12
N VAL A 203 24.45 21.96 9.11
CA VAL A 203 23.43 23.00 9.06
C VAL A 203 23.03 23.17 7.60
N CYS A 204 21.79 22.82 7.27
CA CYS A 204 21.24 22.96 5.92
C CYS A 204 19.97 23.76 6.05
N ARG A 205 19.83 24.93 5.41
CA ARG A 205 18.68 25.83 5.63
C ARG A 205 17.45 25.47 4.81
N ASP A 206 17.66 24.71 3.75
CA ASP A 206 16.63 24.17 2.88
C ASP A 206 17.09 22.82 2.28
N ALA A 207 16.30 22.29 1.35
CA ALA A 207 16.58 21.02 0.68
C ALA A 207 17.79 21.08 -0.27
N ALA A 208 18.17 22.28 -0.75
CA ALA A 208 19.25 22.48 -1.72
C ALA A 208 20.62 22.70 -1.04
N GLY A 209 20.65 23.21 0.20
CA GLY A 209 21.85 23.41 1.00
C GLY A 209 21.75 24.60 1.94
#